data_AF-A0A8T7D6R2-F1
#
_entry.id   AF-A0A8T7D6R2-F1
#
_cell.length_a   1.000
_cell.length_b   1.000
_cell.length_c   1.000
_cell.angle_alpha   90.00
_cell.angle_beta   90.00
_cell.angle_gamma   90.00
#
_symmetry.space_group_name_H-M   'P 1'
#
loop_
_entity.id
_entity.type
_entity.pdbx_description
1 polymer ?
#
loop_
_entity_poly.entity_id
_entity_poly.type
_entity_poly.pdbx_seq_one_letter_code
_entity_poly.pdbx_strand_id
1 'polypeptide(L)' 'PFTLANADLDKTFLEEASAEGLKTLKGHRSVGGMRASIYNAMPEEGVDALVGFMAEFERKYG' A
#
# COMPACT_ATOMS: atom_id res chain seq x y z
N PRO A 1 -8.19 5.86 -4.84
CA PRO A 1 -7.79 4.63 -4.12
C PRO A 1 -7.25 3.66 -5.17
N PHE A 2 -6.29 2.82 -4.81
CA PHE A 2 -5.87 1.70 -5.65
C PHE A 2 -6.40 0.40 -5.03
N THR A 3 -6.64 -0.59 -5.88
CA THR A 3 -7.24 -1.88 -5.51
C THR A 3 -6.40 -2.99 -6.10
N LEU A 4 -6.27 -4.09 -5.36
CA LEU A 4 -5.64 -5.30 -5.87
C LEU A 4 -6.60 -6.04 -6.80
N ALA A 5 -6.06 -6.88 -7.68
CA ALA A 5 -6.87 -7.77 -8.51
C ALA A 5 -7.64 -8.81 -7.67
N ASN A 6 -7.04 -9.26 -6.56
CA ASN A 6 -7.65 -10.14 -5.58
C ASN A 6 -7.84 -9.39 -4.24
N ALA A 7 -9.10 -9.11 -3.88
CA ALA A 7 -9.44 -8.39 -2.64
C ALA A 7 -9.11 -9.18 -1.36
N ASP A 8 -8.97 -10.51 -1.44
CA ASP A 8 -8.59 -11.33 -0.28
C ASP A 8 -7.17 -10.99 0.21
N LEU A 9 -6.35 -10.38 -0.65
CA LEU A 9 -4.99 -9.94 -0.34
C LEU A 9 -4.92 -8.57 0.33
N ASP A 10 -6.01 -7.80 0.41
CA ASP A 10 -5.99 -6.43 0.98
C ASP A 10 -5.48 -6.42 2.42
N LYS A 11 -5.87 -7.42 3.22
CA LYS A 11 -5.41 -7.55 4.61
C LYS A 11 -3.91 -7.85 4.66
N THR A 12 -3.44 -8.80 3.86
CA THR A 12 -2.03 -9.20 3.78
C THR A 12 -1.16 -8.04 3.32
N PHE A 13 -1.59 -7.30 2.30
CA PHE A 13 -0.91 -6.10 1.81
C PHE A 13 -0.72 -5.07 2.93
N LEU A 14 -1.78 -4.78 3.70
CA LEU A 14 -1.71 -3.81 4.79
C LEU A 14 -0.82 -4.27 5.95
N GLU A 15 -0.80 -5.57 6.26
CA GLU A 15 0.04 -6.15 7.30
C GLU A 15 1.52 -6.12 6.89
N GLU A 16 1.86 -6.54 5.68
CA GLU A 16 3.24 -6.50 5.17
C GLU A 16 3.76 -5.07 4.97
N ALA A 17 2.95 -4.19 4.40
CA ALA A 17 3.31 -2.78 4.26
C ALA A 17 3.61 -2.15 5.63
N SER A 18 2.78 -2.45 6.64
CA SER A 18 3.01 -1.95 7.99
C SER A 18 4.29 -2.52 8.63
N ALA A 19 4.67 -3.76 8.29
CA ALA A 19 5.92 -4.38 8.75
C ALA A 19 7.15 -3.69 8.15
N GLU A 20 7.04 -3.18 6.92
CA GLU A 20 8.08 -2.38 6.25
C GLU A 20 8.02 -0.88 6.61
N GLY A 21 7.14 -0.49 7.54
CA GLY A 21 7.01 0.89 8.01
C GLY A 21 6.10 1.77 7.14
N LEU A 22 5.50 1.22 6.07
CA LEU A 22 4.52 1.90 5.22
C LEU A 22 3.14 1.89 5.88
N LYS A 23 2.92 2.88 6.75
CA LYS A 23 1.70 2.99 7.57
C LYS A 23 0.61 3.80 6.88
N THR A 24 -0.60 3.71 7.42
CA THR A 24 -1.77 4.54 7.03
C THR A 24 -2.25 4.37 5.59
N LEU A 25 -1.95 3.23 4.96
CA LEU A 25 -2.38 2.92 3.58
C LEU A 25 -3.82 2.42 3.46
N LYS A 26 -4.49 2.06 4.57
CA LYS A 26 -5.87 1.55 4.53
C LYS A 26 -6.82 2.60 3.94
N GLY A 27 -7.53 2.23 2.88
CA GLY A 27 -8.51 3.07 2.22
C GLY A 27 -9.71 3.41 3.11
N HIS A 28 -10.51 4.39 2.67
CA HIS A 28 -11.71 4.77 3.42
C HIS A 28 -12.76 3.66 3.36
N ARG A 29 -13.46 3.43 4.48
CA ARG A 29 -14.42 2.33 4.65
C ARG A 29 -15.50 2.22 3.57
N SER A 30 -15.87 3.35 2.94
CA SER A 30 -16.93 3.37 1.92
C SER A 30 -16.47 2.94 0.53
N VAL A 31 -15.15 2.96 0.27
CA VAL A 31 -14.57 2.66 -1.05
C VAL A 31 -13.64 1.45 -1.02
N GLY A 32 -13.17 1.04 0.16
CA GLY A 32 -12.23 -0.07 0.31
C GLY A 32 -10.85 0.22 -0.28
N GLY A 33 -10.10 -0.84 -0.54
CA GLY A 33 -8.75 -0.80 -1.11
C GLY A 33 -7.76 0.00 -0.28
N MET A 34 -6.80 0.62 -0.97
CA MET A 34 -5.69 1.35 -0.35
C MET A 34 -5.59 2.78 -0.87
N ARG A 35 -5.00 3.65 -0.05
CA ARG A 35 -4.75 5.05 -0.37
C ARG A 35 -3.43 5.50 0.27
N ALA A 36 -2.46 5.85 -0.57
CA ALA A 36 -1.28 6.58 -0.14
C ALA A 36 -1.60 8.08 -0.05
N SER A 37 -1.22 8.72 1.06
CA SER A 37 -1.41 10.16 1.27
C SER A 37 -0.06 10.85 1.12
N ILE A 38 0.17 11.51 -0.02
CA ILE A 38 1.46 12.10 -0.42
C ILE A 38 1.42 13.64 -0.31
N TYR A 39 1.27 14.15 0.92
CA TYR A 39 1.28 15.60 1.18
C TYR A 39 2.70 16.18 1.08
N ASN A 40 2.84 17.51 1.12
CA ASN A 40 4.12 18.21 0.96
C ASN A 40 5.25 17.74 1.90
N ALA A 41 4.92 17.19 3.07
CA ALA A 41 5.91 16.69 4.03
C ALA A 41 6.32 15.22 3.79
N MET A 42 5.75 14.56 2.76
CA MET A 42 6.12 13.21 2.39
C MET A 42 7.43 13.23 1.60
N PRO A 43 8.49 12.58 2.08
CA PRO A 43 9.76 12.50 1.35
C PRO A 43 9.61 11.62 0.11
N GLU A 44 10.42 11.89 -0.91
CA GLU A 44 10.47 11.12 -2.15
C GLU A 44 10.88 9.66 -1.88
N GLU A 45 11.81 9.46 -0.94
CA GLU A 45 12.24 8.13 -0.51
C GLU A 45 11.09 7.29 0.07
N GLY A 46 10.08 7.93 0.66
CA GLY A 46 8.87 7.26 1.13
C GLY A 46 7.96 6.79 0.00
N VAL A 47 7.95 7.53 -1.11
CA VAL A 47 7.24 7.13 -2.34
C VAL A 47 7.99 5.98 -3.01
N ASP A 48 9.31 6.05 -3.11
CA ASP A 48 10.14 4.98 -3.66
C ASP A 48 10.00 3.67 -2.87
N ALA A 49 9.99 3.76 -1.54
CA ALA A 49 9.74 2.61 -0.68
C ALA A 49 8.37 1.96 -0.94
N LEU A 50 7.32 2.78 -1.13
CA LEU A 50 5.99 2.28 -1.46
C LEU A 50 5.96 1.61 -2.84
N VAL A 51 6.59 2.21 -3.85
CA VAL A 51 6.66 1.63 -5.20
C VAL A 51 7.42 0.30 -5.18
N GLY A 52 8.57 0.24 -4.50
CA GLY A 52 9.35 -0.98 -4.34
C GLY A 52 8.56 -2.09 -3.65
N PHE A 53 7.86 -1.75 -2.56
CA PHE A 53 6.97 -2.68 -1.87
C PHE A 53 5.85 -3.21 -2.78
N MET A 54 5.20 -2.33 -3.56
CA MET A 54 4.12 -2.74 -4.46
C MET A 54 4.60 -3.71 -5.53
N ALA A 55 5.78 -3.47 -6.12
CA ALA A 55 6.38 -4.37 -7.11
C ALA A 55 6.78 -5.72 -6.49
N GLU A 56 7.32 -5.72 -5.26
CA GLU A 56 7.64 -6.93 -4.53
C GLU A 56 6.39 -7.75 -4.20
N PHE A 57 5.33 -7.08 -3.74
CA PHE A 57 4.07 -7.70 -3.40
C PHE A 57 3.42 -8.34 -4.63
N GLU A 58 3.38 -7.63 -5.77
CA GLU A 58 2.91 -8.18 -7.04
C GLU A 58 3.74 -9.40 -7.47
N ARG A 59 5.07 -9.37 -7.30
CA ARG A 59 5.90 -10.54 -7.63
C ARG A 59 5.58 -11.77 -6.77
N LYS A 60 5.20 -11.58 -5.50
CA LYS A 60 4.88 -12.66 -4.57
C LYS A 60 3.47 -13.22 -4.74
N TYR A 61 2.50 -12.36 -5.06
CA TYR A 61 1.07 -12.67 -4.97
C TYR A 61 0.27 -12.43 -6.25
N GLY A 62 0.90 -11.90 -7.31
CA GLY A 62 0.29 -11.62 -8.62
C GLY A 62 0.08 -12.84 -9.49
#